data_AF-A0A0F8ZEN6-F1
#
_entry.id   AF-A0A0F8ZEN6-F1
#
_cell.length_a   1.000
_cell.length_b   1.000
_cell.length_c   1.000
_cell.angle_alpha   90.00
_cell.angle_beta   90.00
_cell.angle_gamma   90.00
#
_symmetry.space_group_name_H-M   'P 1'
#
loop_
_entity.id
_entity.type
_entity.pdbx_description
1 polymer ?
#
loop_
_entity_poly.entity_id
_entity_poly.type
_entity_poly.pdbx_seq_one_letter_code
_entity_poly.pdbx_strand_id
1 'polypeptide(L)'
;AEAVDPPVPARLPDGEELAECSLSIGITRWNDHVARDLDVAGIEAGARVLVADRLSPLWLYSERLEPVNGAAPWWYGATPGLTDATHLLIPTCPIDPEARAEILRLAGQGPRDMTEIRRGPDYILMRLAPAADQPVAAATTR
;
A
#
# COMPACT_ATOMS: atom_id res chain seq x y z
N ALA A 1 17.08 -30.07 -7.00
CA ALA A 1 16.73 -28.64 -7.02
C ALA A 1 15.22 -28.58 -6.96
N GLU A 2 14.68 -28.10 -5.85
CA GLU A 2 13.25 -27.80 -5.77
C GLU A 2 12.94 -26.73 -6.81
N ALA A 3 11.91 -26.94 -7.63
CA ALA A 3 11.46 -25.91 -8.54
C ALA A 3 10.93 -24.76 -7.68
N VAL A 4 11.63 -23.63 -7.66
CA VAL A 4 11.09 -22.39 -7.12
C VAL A 4 10.00 -21.99 -8.10
N ASP A 5 8.75 -22.03 -7.66
CA ASP A 5 7.64 -21.51 -8.46
C ASP A 5 7.96 -20.07 -8.86
N PRO A 6 7.72 -19.69 -10.13
CA PRO A 6 7.94 -18.31 -10.53
C PRO A 6 7.08 -17.38 -9.66
N PRO A 7 7.60 -16.21 -9.25
CA PRO A 7 6.84 -15.28 -8.44
C PRO A 7 5.54 -14.90 -9.17
N VAL A 8 4.42 -14.94 -8.43
CA VAL A 8 3.12 -14.53 -8.97
C VAL A 8 3.18 -13.03 -9.26
N PRO A 9 2.96 -12.59 -10.52
CA PRO A 9 3.08 -11.19 -10.85
C PRO A 9 2.04 -10.37 -10.10
N ALA A 10 2.47 -9.23 -9.56
CA ALA A 10 1.57 -8.26 -8.97
C ALA A 10 0.60 -7.72 -10.03
N ARG A 11 -0.70 -7.72 -9.74
CA ARG A 11 -1.75 -7.25 -10.66
C ARG A 11 -2.56 -6.12 -10.05
N LEU A 12 -2.84 -5.10 -10.85
CA LEU A 12 -3.84 -4.08 -10.52
C LEU A 12 -5.27 -4.67 -10.61
N PRO A 13 -6.28 -3.98 -10.06
CA PRO A 13 -7.66 -4.45 -10.07
C PRO A 13 -8.26 -4.66 -11.48
N ASP A 14 -7.76 -3.93 -12.48
CA ASP A 14 -8.14 -4.07 -13.89
C ASP A 14 -7.42 -5.22 -14.61
N GLY A 15 -6.50 -5.91 -13.93
CA GLY A 15 -5.73 -7.03 -14.45
C GLY A 15 -4.36 -6.65 -15.02
N GLU A 16 -3.98 -5.37 -15.06
CA GLU A 16 -2.65 -4.92 -15.49
C GLU A 16 -1.56 -5.59 -14.64
N GLU A 17 -0.63 -6.29 -15.29
CA GLU A 17 0.56 -6.85 -14.63
C GLU A 17 1.60 -5.75 -14.41
N LEU A 18 2.09 -5.65 -13.18
CA LEU A 18 3.17 -4.74 -12.83
C LEU A 18 4.53 -5.37 -13.11
N ALA A 19 5.51 -4.55 -13.49
CA ALA A 19 6.86 -5.01 -13.76
C ALA A 19 7.51 -5.65 -12.51
N GLU A 20 8.27 -6.73 -12.75
CA GLU A 20 9.08 -7.40 -11.72
C GLU A 20 10.39 -6.64 -11.50
N CYS A 21 10.52 -6.01 -10.33
CA CYS A 21 11.75 -5.34 -9.89
C CYS A 21 11.77 -5.19 -8.37
N SER A 22 12.94 -4.92 -7.79
CA SER A 22 13.10 -4.68 -6.35
C SER A 22 14.00 -3.47 -6.07
N LEU A 23 13.58 -2.61 -5.13
CA LEU A 23 14.35 -1.51 -4.60
C LEU A 23 15.20 -1.99 -3.41
N SER A 24 16.49 -2.22 -3.63
CA SER A 24 17.39 -2.71 -2.57
C SER A 24 18.15 -1.61 -1.81
N ILE A 25 18.19 -0.37 -2.33
CA ILE A 25 18.93 0.75 -1.74
C ILE A 25 18.13 2.05 -1.82
N GLY A 26 18.49 3.04 -1.00
CA GLY A 26 17.86 4.37 -1.06
C GLY A 26 16.44 4.43 -0.47
N ILE A 27 16.01 3.40 0.27
CA ILE A 27 14.67 3.26 0.84
C ILE A 27 14.22 4.52 1.60
N THR A 28 15.06 5.07 2.47
CA THR A 28 14.73 6.31 3.22
C THR A 28 14.47 7.49 2.28
N ARG A 29 15.29 7.65 1.23
CA ARG A 29 15.11 8.74 0.26
C ARG A 29 13.88 8.51 -0.62
N TRP A 30 13.58 7.27 -0.97
CA TRP A 30 12.38 6.94 -1.73
C TRP A 30 11.11 7.29 -0.95
N ASN A 31 11.04 6.92 0.33
CA ASN A 31 9.88 7.26 1.18
C ASN A 31 9.72 8.78 1.36
N ASP A 32 10.83 9.48 1.62
CA ASP A 32 10.87 10.94 1.75
C ASP A 32 10.46 11.66 0.46
N HIS A 33 10.93 11.17 -0.70
CA HIS A 33 10.55 11.67 -2.02
C HIS A 33 9.05 11.46 -2.32
N VAL A 34 8.55 10.24 -2.13
CA VAL A 34 7.14 9.92 -2.39
C VAL A 34 6.21 10.70 -1.47
N ALA A 35 6.53 10.80 -0.18
CA ALA A 35 5.72 11.58 0.77
C ALA A 35 5.64 13.06 0.37
N ARG A 36 6.77 13.67 -0.01
CA ARG A 36 6.78 15.06 -0.50
C ARG A 36 6.05 15.22 -1.83
N ASP A 37 6.18 14.27 -2.75
CA ASP A 37 5.45 14.30 -4.02
C ASP A 37 3.94 14.23 -3.78
N LEU A 38 3.46 13.44 -2.83
CA LEU A 38 2.04 13.43 -2.42
C LEU A 38 1.61 14.78 -1.83
N ASP A 39 2.44 15.38 -0.97
CA ASP A 39 2.15 16.69 -0.37
C ASP A 39 2.04 17.79 -1.44
N VAL A 40 2.97 17.81 -2.40
CA VAL A 40 2.98 18.76 -3.53
C VAL A 40 1.83 18.50 -4.49
N ALA A 41 1.47 17.23 -4.73
CA ALA A 41 0.32 16.84 -5.53
C ALA A 41 -1.02 17.20 -4.86
N GLY A 42 -1.00 17.67 -3.61
CA GLY A 42 -2.17 18.17 -2.92
C GLY A 42 -3.04 17.09 -2.31
N ILE A 43 -2.46 15.96 -1.88
CA ILE A 43 -3.18 14.93 -1.12
C ILE A 43 -3.96 15.56 0.04
N GLU A 44 -5.19 15.11 0.32
CA GLU A 44 -5.97 15.69 1.39
C GLU A 44 -5.28 15.58 2.77
N ALA A 45 -5.43 16.62 3.59
CA ALA A 45 -4.93 16.57 4.97
C ALA A 45 -5.68 15.50 5.77
N GLY A 46 -4.95 14.72 6.57
CA GLY A 46 -5.48 13.55 7.28
C GLY A 46 -5.58 12.29 6.43
N ALA A 47 -5.00 12.26 5.22
CA ALA A 47 -4.99 11.05 4.41
C ALA A 47 -4.23 9.92 5.11
N ARG A 48 -4.80 8.72 5.09
CA ARG A 48 -4.22 7.50 5.66
C ARG A 48 -3.83 6.59 4.52
N VAL A 49 -2.55 6.68 4.14
CA VAL A 49 -1.98 5.98 2.98
C VAL A 49 -1.34 4.68 3.46
N LEU A 50 -1.87 3.55 2.98
CA LEU A 50 -1.20 2.26 3.07
C LEU A 50 -0.33 2.06 1.84
N VAL A 51 0.90 1.59 2.00
CA VAL A 51 1.77 1.21 0.89
C VAL A 51 1.67 -0.29 0.65
N ALA A 52 1.45 -0.69 -0.61
CA ALA A 52 1.46 -2.10 -1.05
C ALA A 52 2.89 -2.62 -1.16
N ASP A 53 3.60 -2.69 -0.03
CA ASP A 53 4.99 -3.14 0.07
C ASP A 53 5.29 -3.58 1.52
N ARG A 54 6.51 -4.08 1.75
CA ARG A 54 7.02 -4.42 3.07
C ARG A 54 6.98 -3.27 4.06
N LEU A 55 7.18 -2.05 3.59
CA LEU A 55 7.25 -0.85 4.40
C LEU A 55 6.15 0.13 3.98
N SER A 56 5.43 0.66 4.97
CA SER A 56 4.41 1.71 4.80
C SER A 56 4.62 2.91 5.74
N PRO A 57 5.80 3.57 5.76
CA PRO A 57 6.13 4.61 6.73
C PRO A 57 5.83 6.05 6.26
N LEU A 58 5.09 6.27 5.17
CA LEU A 58 4.98 7.60 4.53
C LEU A 58 4.52 8.73 5.47
N TRP A 59 3.68 8.42 6.46
CA TRP A 59 3.23 9.37 7.48
C TRP A 59 4.36 9.92 8.37
N LEU A 60 5.52 9.25 8.43
CA LEU A 60 6.71 9.76 9.11
C LEU A 60 7.44 10.85 8.31
N TYR A 61 7.11 11.01 7.03
CA TYR A 61 7.80 11.89 6.09
C TYR A 61 6.91 13.02 5.52
N SER A 62 5.62 13.01 5.84
CA SER A 62 4.64 14.00 5.37
C SER A 62 3.99 14.71 6.55
N GLU A 63 3.68 15.98 6.36
CA GLU A 63 2.91 16.78 7.32
C GLU A 63 1.39 16.63 7.15
N ARG A 64 0.95 15.99 6.06
CA ARG A 64 -0.47 15.86 5.68
C ARG A 64 -1.03 14.46 5.93
N LEU A 65 -0.16 13.46 6.04
CA LEU A 65 -0.55 12.07 6.22
C LEU A 65 -0.69 11.72 7.70
N GLU A 66 -1.71 10.92 8.02
CA GLU A 66 -1.88 10.32 9.33
C GLU A 66 -1.49 8.82 9.31
N PRO A 67 -1.08 8.26 10.46
CA PRO A 67 -0.93 6.81 10.59
C PRO A 67 -2.22 6.09 10.22
N VAL A 68 -2.10 4.96 9.51
CA VAL A 68 -3.23 4.06 9.26
C VAL A 68 -3.49 3.24 10.52
N ASN A 69 -4.69 3.35 11.10
CA ASN A 69 -5.03 2.59 12.29
C ASN A 69 -4.99 1.08 12.01
N GLY A 70 -4.38 0.33 12.93
CA GLY A 70 -4.18 -1.11 12.77
C GLY A 70 -3.05 -1.49 11.81
N ALA A 71 -2.35 -0.55 11.18
CA ALA A 71 -1.15 -0.83 10.40
C ALA A 71 0.12 -0.41 11.15
N ALA A 72 1.07 -1.33 11.27
CA ALA A 72 2.44 -0.95 11.57
C ALA A 72 3.12 -0.37 10.32
N PRO A 73 4.24 0.37 10.45
CA PRO A 73 4.99 0.83 9.29
C PRO A 73 5.75 -0.29 8.56
N TRP A 74 5.66 -1.54 9.05
CA TRP A 74 6.17 -2.76 8.43
C TRP A 74 5.05 -3.82 8.31
N TRP A 75 5.08 -4.59 7.23
CA TRP A 75 4.09 -5.62 6.93
C TRP A 75 4.64 -7.05 7.17
N TYR A 76 3.78 -7.94 7.68
CA TYR A 76 4.11 -9.33 8.05
C TYR A 76 3.08 -10.38 7.57
N GLY A 77 2.23 -10.07 6.59
CA GLY A 77 1.30 -11.07 6.02
C GLY A 77 -0.20 -10.79 6.18
N ALA A 78 -0.59 -9.71 6.85
CA ALA A 78 -2.00 -9.35 7.03
C ALA A 78 -2.22 -7.86 6.80
N THR A 79 -3.45 -7.48 6.44
CA THR A 79 -3.79 -6.10 6.05
C THR A 79 -4.95 -5.50 6.87
N PRO A 80 -4.95 -5.57 8.22
CA PRO A 80 -5.99 -4.91 9.02
C PRO A 80 -6.08 -3.40 8.76
N GLY A 81 -4.97 -2.76 8.39
CA GLY A 81 -4.93 -1.36 7.97
C GLY A 81 -5.73 -1.04 6.70
N LEU A 82 -6.04 -2.03 5.84
CA LEU A 82 -6.86 -1.79 4.65
C LEU A 82 -8.28 -1.35 4.98
N THR A 83 -8.79 -1.61 6.19
CA THR A 83 -10.13 -1.13 6.60
C THR A 83 -10.12 0.38 6.86
N ASP A 84 -9.06 0.87 7.52
CA ASP A 84 -8.96 2.28 7.93
C ASP A 84 -8.28 3.17 6.88
N ALA A 85 -7.50 2.60 5.97
CA ALA A 85 -6.82 3.32 4.91
C ALA A 85 -7.82 4.09 4.01
N THR A 86 -7.45 5.31 3.63
CA THR A 86 -8.18 6.09 2.61
C THR A 86 -7.56 5.92 1.23
N HIS A 87 -6.28 5.56 1.18
CA HIS A 87 -5.54 5.34 -0.06
C HIS A 87 -4.67 4.09 0.02
N LEU A 88 -4.47 3.47 -1.14
CA LEU A 88 -3.45 2.47 -1.37
C LEU A 88 -2.43 3.04 -2.36
N LEU A 89 -1.19 3.21 -1.91
CA LEU A 89 -0.06 3.54 -2.76
C LEU A 89 0.63 2.26 -3.21
N ILE A 90 0.81 2.10 -4.52
CA ILE A 90 1.38 0.91 -5.14
C ILE A 90 2.73 1.33 -5.75
N PRO A 91 3.87 0.94 -5.17
CA PRO A 91 5.16 1.23 -5.77
C PRO A 91 5.27 0.55 -7.14
N THR A 92 5.71 1.30 -8.15
CA THR A 92 6.08 0.71 -9.45
C THR A 92 7.25 -0.25 -9.28
N CYS A 93 8.15 0.05 -8.33
CA CYS A 93 9.22 -0.84 -7.89
C CYS A 93 9.25 -0.99 -6.35
N PRO A 94 8.75 -2.10 -5.80
CA PRO A 94 8.67 -2.32 -4.36
C PRO A 94 10.02 -2.76 -3.78
N ILE A 95 10.16 -2.68 -2.48
CA ILE A 95 11.24 -3.33 -1.72
C ILE A 95 11.05 -4.85 -1.80
N ASP A 96 9.82 -5.30 -1.59
CA ASP A 96 9.44 -6.71 -1.53
C ASP A 96 8.34 -7.01 -2.55
N PRO A 97 8.70 -7.58 -3.73
CA PRO A 97 7.74 -7.90 -4.79
C PRO A 97 6.63 -8.85 -4.35
N GLU A 98 6.96 -9.81 -3.49
CA GLU A 98 5.99 -10.79 -2.97
C GLU A 98 4.98 -10.10 -2.04
N ALA A 99 5.44 -9.19 -1.17
CA ALA A 99 4.55 -8.39 -0.33
C ALA A 99 3.61 -7.51 -1.18
N ARG A 100 4.13 -6.87 -2.24
CA ARG A 100 3.28 -6.09 -3.16
C ARG A 100 2.20 -6.95 -3.80
N ALA A 101 2.57 -8.10 -4.36
CA ALA A 101 1.63 -9.01 -4.99
C ALA A 101 0.55 -9.49 -4.02
N GLU A 102 0.95 -9.87 -2.80
CA GLU A 102 0.04 -10.36 -1.78
C GLU A 102 -0.90 -9.26 -1.26
N ILE A 103 -0.40 -8.06 -1.00
CA ILE A 103 -1.24 -6.93 -0.56
C ILE A 103 -2.26 -6.57 -1.64
N LEU A 104 -1.87 -6.54 -2.93
CA LEU A 104 -2.79 -6.28 -4.03
C LEU A 104 -3.85 -7.38 -4.16
N ARG A 105 -3.45 -8.65 -4.00
CA ARG A 105 -4.38 -9.78 -3.97
C ARG A 105 -5.40 -9.63 -2.85
N LEU A 106 -4.95 -9.30 -1.63
CA LEU A 106 -5.83 -9.10 -0.47
C LEU A 106 -6.74 -7.88 -0.66
N ALA A 107 -6.22 -6.78 -1.23
CA ALA A 107 -7.01 -5.59 -1.51
C ALA A 107 -8.09 -5.86 -2.58
N GLY A 108 -7.78 -6.62 -3.63
CA GLY A 108 -8.71 -6.99 -4.70
C GLY A 108 -9.74 -8.06 -4.31
N GLN A 109 -9.56 -8.74 -3.18
CA GLN A 109 -10.55 -9.71 -2.66
C GLN A 109 -11.66 -9.06 -1.82
N GLY A 110 -11.49 -7.80 -1.42
CA GLY A 110 -12.50 -7.07 -0.67
C GLY A 110 -13.61 -6.51 -1.57
N PRO A 111 -14.81 -6.24 -1.04
CA PRO A 111 -15.89 -5.56 -1.76
C PRO A 111 -15.61 -4.05 -1.94
N ARG A 112 -14.36 -3.62 -1.79
CA ARG A 112 -13.97 -2.23 -1.64
C ARG A 112 -13.49 -1.70 -2.98
N ASP A 113 -14.25 -0.77 -3.55
CA ASP A 113 -13.87 -0.13 -4.82
C ASP A 113 -12.56 0.65 -4.67
N MET A 114 -11.72 0.53 -5.69
CA MET A 114 -10.45 1.24 -5.83
C MET A 114 -10.50 2.09 -7.09
N THR A 115 -10.23 3.38 -6.95
CA THR A 115 -10.16 4.32 -8.09
C THR A 115 -8.76 4.87 -8.21
N GLU A 116 -8.12 4.68 -9.36
CA GLU A 116 -6.85 5.34 -9.65
C GLU A 116 -7.04 6.85 -9.71
N ILE A 117 -6.29 7.57 -8.87
CA ILE A 117 -6.33 9.04 -8.84
C ILE A 117 -5.02 9.67 -9.28
N ARG A 118 -3.93 8.89 -9.33
CA ARG A 118 -2.64 9.34 -9.83
C ARG A 118 -1.80 8.15 -10.29
N ARG A 119 -1.06 8.35 -11.38
CA ARG A 119 -0.03 7.44 -11.86
C ARG A 119 1.22 8.21 -12.23
N GLY A 120 2.37 7.70 -11.81
CA GLY A 120 3.67 8.27 -12.10
C GLY A 120 4.74 7.18 -12.18
N PRO A 121 6.00 7.57 -12.41
CA PRO A 121 7.10 6.62 -12.56
C PRO A 121 7.43 5.87 -11.26
N ASP A 122 7.19 6.47 -10.09
CA ASP A 122 7.54 5.90 -8.78
C ASP A 122 6.40 5.11 -8.12
N TYR A 123 5.15 5.47 -8.41
CA TYR A 123 3.97 4.85 -7.82
C TYR A 123 2.68 5.09 -8.59
N ILE A 124 1.69 4.26 -8.29
CA ILE A 124 0.27 4.46 -8.59
C ILE A 124 -0.46 4.71 -7.27
N LEU A 125 -1.38 5.66 -7.24
CA LEU A 125 -2.19 5.99 -6.07
C LEU A 125 -3.65 5.67 -6.35
N MET A 126 -4.19 4.78 -5.53
CA MET A 126 -5.60 4.41 -5.53
C MET A 126 -6.30 5.10 -4.36
N ARG A 127 -7.46 5.71 -4.62
CA ARG A 127 -8.43 6.09 -3.59
C ARG A 127 -9.31 4.88 -3.29
N LEU A 128 -9.49 4.60 -2.00
CA LEU A 128 -10.28 3.49 -1.52
C LEU A 128 -11.67 3.99 -1.07
N ALA A 129 -12.75 3.50 -1.68
CA ALA A 129 -14.12 3.77 -1.20
C ALA A 129 -14.26 3.35 0.28
N PRO A 130 -15.00 4.00 1.18
CA PRO A 130 -15.05 3.58 2.59
C PRO A 130 -15.33 2.08 2.74
N ALA A 131 -14.63 1.41 3.67
CA ALA A 131 -14.96 0.02 3.97
C ALA A 131 -16.43 -0.04 4.43
N ALA A 132 -17.24 -0.93 3.86
CA ALA A 132 -18.55 -1.22 4.44
C ALA A 132 -18.35 -1.65 5.89
N ASP A 133 -19.17 -1.14 6.82
CA ASP A 133 -19.07 -1.42 8.26
C ASP A 133 -18.83 -2.91 8.51
N GLN A 134 -17.57 -3.29 8.73
CA GLN A 134 -17.23 -4.58 9.29
C GLN A 134 -17.11 -4.35 10.79
N PRO A 135 -17.83 -5.12 11.63
CA PRO A 135 -17.66 -5.01 13.07
C PRO A 135 -16.20 -5.25 13.39
N VAL A 136 -15.53 -4.21 13.91
CA VAL A 136 -14.18 -4.31 14.44
C VAL A 136 -14.26 -5.35 15.57
N ALA A 137 -13.75 -6.55 15.33
CA ALA A 137 -13.69 -7.57 16.36
C ALA A 137 -12.87 -6.99 17.52
N ALA A 138 -13.56 -6.64 18.60
CA ALA A 138 -12.95 -6.05 19.77
C ALA A 138 -11.84 -6.98 20.24
N ALA A 139 -10.61 -6.45 20.29
CA ALA A 139 -9.48 -7.14 20.88
C ALA A 139 -9.87 -7.57 22.30
N THR A 140 -10.03 -8.87 22.49
CA THR A 140 -10.34 -9.44 23.81
C THR A 140 -9.06 -9.35 24.63
N THR A 141 -8.94 -8.32 25.44
CA THR A 141 -7.92 -8.22 26.48
C THR A 141 -8.15 -9.39 27.44
N ARG A 142 -7.12 -10.22 27.62
CA ARG A 142 -7.10 -11.29 28.61
C ARG A 142 -6.29 -10.87 29.82
#